data_AF-A0AA39YHB0-F1
#
_entry.id   AF-A0AA39YHB0-F1
#
_cell.length_a   1.000
_cell.length_b   1.000
_cell.length_c   1.000
_cell.angle_alpha   90.00
_cell.angle_beta   90.00
_cell.angle_gamma   90.00
#
_symmetry.space_group_name_H-M   'P 1'
#
loop_
_entity.id
_entity.type
_entity.pdbx_description
1 polymer ?
#
loop_
_entity_poly.entity_id
_entity_poly.type
_entity_poly.pdbx_seq_one_letter_code
_entity_poly.pdbx_strand_id
1 'polypeptide(L)'
;MSDLTFERGEVRLSECVNRKTGAKSGLYHYWGAGDRNEGDQLFVGTIDGPPSEHTIEQINDALEEIPNERIFFPLPIPWFFANTIVTVANEWSDDEPEWHLKRPWFSRIVDCPDDYPTVVAEWFAIEVGMLELLSRHPQHPNVVKYHGCRVRKGRVTGVYLGRLAGDNLWEHVCAGKTVDKEPFLTVLESAIRHLHDVVGIAHNDIQPFNIMVSPEGIPTLIDFGSSELIGNKISRCRVYSTWGEDPPDMEMEAADMAWTPVSTRSRDLAALNKLRTWLDNPVHPWDRFHVKPSDAEV
;
A
#
# COMPACT_ATOMS: atom_id res chain seq x y z
N MET A 1 -15.15 -2.80 10.46
CA MET A 1 -15.11 -1.50 9.77
C MET A 1 -16.54 -1.19 9.37
N SER A 2 -17.17 -0.24 10.05
CA SER A 2 -18.50 0.27 9.66
C SER A 2 -18.28 1.46 8.74
N ASP A 3 -18.73 1.37 7.49
CA ASP A 3 -18.70 2.48 6.54
C ASP A 3 -19.57 3.62 7.05
N LEU A 4 -18.94 4.66 7.59
CA LEU A 4 -19.60 5.90 7.96
C LEU A 4 -19.69 6.76 6.69
N THR A 5 -20.86 6.78 6.08
CA THR A 5 -21.15 7.59 4.89
C THR A 5 -21.53 9.01 5.30
N PHE A 6 -20.81 10.00 4.78
CA PHE A 6 -21.09 11.43 4.96
C PHE A 6 -21.66 12.05 3.69
N GLU A 7 -22.41 13.16 3.85
CA GLU A 7 -23.25 13.78 2.83
C GLU A 7 -22.54 14.19 1.52
N ARG A 8 -21.20 14.18 1.41
CA ARG A 8 -20.46 14.48 0.16
C ARG A 8 -19.16 13.69 -0.04
N GLY A 9 -19.07 12.47 0.49
CA GLY A 9 -17.97 11.53 0.22
C GLY A 9 -17.56 10.71 1.45
N GLU A 10 -16.88 9.59 1.23
CA GLU A 10 -16.47 8.68 2.29
C GLU A 10 -15.22 9.20 3.02
N VAL A 11 -15.33 9.43 4.32
CA VAL A 11 -14.18 9.63 5.21
C VAL A 11 -13.59 8.25 5.50
N ARG A 12 -12.30 8.07 5.21
CA ARG A 12 -11.61 6.82 5.48
C ARG A 12 -10.95 6.86 6.85
N LEU A 13 -11.13 5.79 7.61
CA LEU A 13 -10.55 5.57 8.94
C LEU A 13 -9.38 4.60 8.85
N SER A 14 -8.32 4.88 9.61
CA SER A 14 -7.29 3.92 9.97
C SER A 14 -7.09 3.92 11.48
N GLU A 15 -7.37 2.78 12.14
CA GLU A 15 -7.01 2.60 13.55
C GLU A 15 -5.49 2.49 13.66
N CYS A 16 -4.93 3.33 14.52
CA CYS A 16 -3.49 3.39 14.77
C CYS A 16 -3.22 3.01 16.22
N VAL A 17 -2.32 2.05 16.43
CA VAL A 17 -1.93 1.57 17.76
C VAL A 17 -0.45 1.88 17.98
N ASN A 18 -0.16 2.65 19.03
CA ASN A 18 1.21 2.89 19.46
C ASN A 18 1.78 1.57 20.02
N ARG A 19 2.85 1.07 19.41
CA ARG A 19 3.41 -0.23 19.79
C ARG A 19 4.08 -0.26 21.17
N LYS A 20 4.58 0.89 21.67
CA LYS A 20 5.24 0.99 22.98
C LYS A 20 4.23 1.09 24.11
N THR A 21 3.15 1.85 23.90
CA THR A 21 2.18 2.18 24.96
C THR A 21 0.86 1.43 24.85
N GLY A 22 0.58 0.80 23.70
CA GLY A 22 -0.73 0.23 23.38
C GLY A 22 -1.81 1.28 23.12
N ALA A 23 -1.48 2.58 23.18
CA ALA A 23 -2.44 3.66 23.01
C ALA A 23 -3.06 3.62 21.61
N LYS A 24 -4.39 3.74 21.55
CA LYS A 24 -5.16 3.77 20.31
C LYS A 24 -5.41 5.20 19.85
N SER A 25 -5.61 5.34 18.55
CA SER A 25 -6.00 6.59 17.90
C SER A 25 -6.69 6.31 16.58
N GLY A 26 -7.50 7.26 16.12
CA GLY A 26 -8.08 7.26 14.78
C GLY A 26 -7.33 8.24 13.87
N LEU A 27 -6.87 7.77 12.73
CA LEU A 27 -6.43 8.61 11.61
C LEU A 27 -7.58 8.67 10.59
N TYR A 28 -8.00 9.88 10.25
CA TYR A 28 -9.09 10.16 9.32
C TYR A 28 -8.55 10.89 8.11
N HIS A 29 -9.00 10.50 6.92
CA HIS A 29 -8.74 11.27 5.72
C HIS A 29 -9.95 11.36 4.81
N TYR A 30 -10.12 12.53 4.20
CA TYR A 30 -11.22 12.83 3.31
C TYR A 30 -10.69 13.47 2.03
N TRP A 31 -11.08 12.91 0.89
CA TRP A 31 -10.79 13.50 -0.40
C TRP A 31 -11.99 14.32 -0.86
N GLY A 32 -11.82 15.64 -0.91
CA GLY A 32 -12.79 16.54 -1.50
C GLY A 32 -12.95 16.30 -3.00
N ALA A 33 -14.18 16.44 -3.50
CA ALA A 33 -14.46 16.40 -4.93
C ALA A 33 -13.92 17.67 -5.60
N GLY A 34 -12.63 17.65 -5.93
CA GLY A 34 -12.01 18.70 -6.73
C GLY A 34 -12.49 18.64 -8.17
N ASP A 35 -13.07 19.73 -8.68
CA ASP A 35 -13.16 20.00 -10.12
C ASP A 35 -11.76 19.82 -10.77
N ARG A 36 -11.70 19.33 -12.01
CA ARG A 36 -10.48 19.29 -12.85
C ARG A 36 -9.65 20.58 -12.77
N ASN A 37 -10.30 21.72 -12.61
CA ASN A 37 -9.71 23.06 -12.52
C ASN A 37 -9.31 23.48 -11.11
N GLU A 38 -9.93 22.92 -10.07
CA GLU A 38 -9.69 23.31 -8.68
C GLU A 38 -8.60 22.44 -8.02
N GLY A 39 -8.30 21.27 -8.62
CA GLY A 39 -7.35 20.32 -8.07
C GLY A 39 -7.97 19.53 -6.94
N ASP A 40 -7.36 18.41 -6.58
CA ASP A 40 -7.87 17.60 -5.47
C ASP A 40 -7.63 18.31 -4.14
N GLN A 41 -8.54 18.13 -3.19
CA GLN A 41 -8.37 18.57 -1.81
C GLN A 41 -8.26 17.34 -0.92
N LEU A 42 -7.27 17.32 -0.03
CA LEU A 42 -7.13 16.31 1.00
C LEU A 42 -7.25 16.95 2.37
N PHE A 43 -8.10 16.37 3.20
CA PHE A 43 -8.18 16.69 4.61
C PHE A 43 -7.68 15.49 5.40
N VAL A 44 -6.85 15.74 6.42
CA VAL A 44 -6.33 14.71 7.33
C VAL A 44 -6.52 15.17 8.76
N GLY A 45 -6.92 14.26 9.63
CA GLY A 45 -7.13 14.53 11.05
C GLY A 45 -6.78 13.33 11.91
N THR A 46 -6.30 13.59 13.13
CA THR A 46 -6.02 12.54 14.11
C THR A 46 -6.72 12.81 15.42
N ILE A 47 -7.31 11.77 16.00
CA ILE A 47 -7.94 11.83 17.32
C ILE A 47 -7.34 10.71 18.17
N ASP A 48 -6.87 11.07 19.36
CA ASP A 48 -6.37 10.09 20.32
C ASP A 48 -7.55 9.40 21.03
N GLY A 49 -7.40 8.10 21.30
CA GLY A 49 -8.46 7.25 21.82
C GLY A 49 -8.92 6.18 20.83
N PRO A 50 -9.74 5.21 21.28
CA PRO A 50 -10.30 4.19 20.40
C PRO A 50 -11.22 4.83 19.34
N PRO A 51 -11.04 4.52 18.03
CA PRO A 51 -11.89 5.07 16.98
C PRO A 51 -13.40 4.82 17.16
N SER A 52 -13.78 3.78 17.91
CA SER A 52 -15.16 3.47 18.28
C SER A 52 -15.81 4.52 19.20
N GLU A 53 -15.03 5.37 19.83
CA GLU A 53 -15.49 6.41 20.77
C GLU A 53 -15.55 7.80 20.12
N HIS A 54 -15.02 7.96 18.90
CA HIS A 54 -14.97 9.26 18.23
C HIS A 54 -16.32 9.59 17.58
N THR A 55 -16.81 10.80 17.83
CA THR A 55 -18.02 11.30 17.18
C THR A 55 -17.70 11.90 15.80
N ILE A 56 -18.74 11.98 14.97
CA ILE A 56 -18.69 12.68 13.68
C ILE A 56 -18.16 14.12 13.83
N GLU A 57 -18.66 14.84 14.84
CA GLU A 57 -18.29 16.23 15.09
C GLU A 57 -16.80 16.35 15.42
N GLN A 58 -16.29 15.47 16.29
CA GLN A 58 -14.86 15.42 16.61
C GLN A 58 -14.00 15.11 15.38
N ILE A 59 -14.46 14.23 14.50
CA ILE A 59 -13.76 13.91 13.25
C ILE A 59 -13.71 15.14 12.35
N ASN A 60 -14.83 15.82 12.16
CA ASN A 60 -14.88 17.02 11.32
C ASN A 60 -14.01 18.16 11.87
N ASP A 61 -14.02 18.36 13.19
CA ASP A 61 -13.21 19.39 13.85
C ASP A 61 -11.70 19.09 13.78
N ALA A 62 -11.32 17.81 13.69
CA ALA A 62 -9.93 17.39 13.60
C ALA A 62 -9.37 17.39 12.16
N LEU A 63 -10.23 17.50 11.13
CA LEU A 63 -9.80 17.44 9.72
C LEU A 63 -9.21 18.79 9.28
N GLU A 64 -7.92 18.77 8.94
CA GLU A 64 -7.22 19.93 8.39
C GLU A 64 -6.86 19.71 6.92
N GLU A 65 -7.05 20.74 6.08
CA GLU A 65 -6.63 20.68 4.68
C GLU A 65 -5.11 20.63 4.59
N ILE A 66 -4.61 19.62 3.88
CA ILE A 66 -3.18 19.51 3.60
C ILE A 66 -2.89 20.19 2.26
N PRO A 67 -1.98 21.18 2.20
CA PRO A 67 -1.62 21.83 0.96
C PRO A 67 -1.11 20.82 -0.09
N ASN A 68 -1.61 20.96 -1.32
CA ASN A 68 -1.30 20.06 -2.43
C ASN A 68 0.20 19.94 -2.70
N GLU A 69 0.98 21.00 -2.46
CA GLU A 69 2.43 21.04 -2.64
C GLU A 69 3.17 20.07 -1.71
N ARG A 70 2.54 19.67 -0.60
CA ARG A 70 3.13 18.74 0.38
C ARG A 70 2.90 17.27 0.04
N ILE A 71 1.92 16.96 -0.81
CA ILE A 71 1.49 15.58 -1.12
C ILE A 71 1.74 15.24 -2.59
N PHE A 72 1.49 16.19 -3.48
CA PHE A 72 1.59 16.01 -4.92
C PHE A 72 2.88 16.65 -5.44
N PHE A 73 3.65 15.89 -6.19
CA PHE A 73 4.93 16.32 -6.72
C PHE A 73 4.81 16.78 -8.19
N PRO A 74 5.62 17.74 -8.63
CA PRO A 74 5.63 18.20 -10.01
C PRO A 74 6.25 17.17 -10.95
N LEU A 75 6.06 17.39 -12.26
CA LEU A 75 6.84 16.71 -13.30
C LEU A 75 7.99 17.59 -13.81
N PRO A 76 9.17 17.01 -14.12
CA PRO A 76 9.56 15.60 -13.90
C PRO A 76 9.72 15.27 -12.41
N ILE A 77 9.64 13.98 -12.05
CA ILE A 77 9.76 13.54 -10.64
C ILE A 77 11.17 13.90 -10.12
N PRO A 78 11.29 14.75 -9.07
CA PRO A 78 12.61 15.25 -8.64
C PRO A 78 13.49 14.21 -7.93
N TRP A 79 12.90 13.13 -7.39
CA TRP A 79 13.50 12.31 -6.34
C TRP A 79 13.84 10.86 -6.76
N PHE A 80 13.48 10.46 -7.99
CA PHE A 80 13.68 9.07 -8.46
C PHE A 80 14.14 9.03 -9.91
N PHE A 81 15.24 8.33 -10.19
CA PHE A 81 16.05 8.34 -11.43
C PHE A 81 16.03 9.71 -12.12
N ALA A 82 16.98 10.59 -11.78
CA ALA A 82 17.10 11.95 -12.31
C ALA A 82 16.37 12.17 -13.66
N ASN A 83 15.21 12.85 -13.61
CA ASN A 83 14.31 13.11 -14.73
C ASN A 83 13.50 11.92 -15.27
N THR A 84 12.91 11.07 -14.41
CA THR A 84 11.92 10.08 -14.87
C THR A 84 10.78 10.79 -15.60
N ILE A 85 10.72 10.59 -16.93
CA ILE A 85 9.57 10.96 -17.75
C ILE A 85 8.50 9.92 -17.47
N VAL A 86 7.38 10.37 -16.90
CA VAL A 86 6.22 9.51 -16.68
C VAL A 86 5.25 9.61 -17.84
N THR A 87 4.52 8.51 -18.06
CA THR A 87 3.37 8.48 -18.95
C THR A 87 2.23 9.28 -18.33
N VAL A 88 1.71 10.29 -19.04
CA VAL A 88 0.52 11.04 -18.61
C VAL A 88 -0.71 10.48 -19.32
N ALA A 89 -1.73 10.09 -18.55
CA ALA A 89 -3.00 9.63 -19.09
C ALA A 89 -3.84 10.85 -19.53
N ASN A 90 -3.66 11.30 -20.77
CA ASN A 90 -4.20 12.57 -21.29
C ASN A 90 -5.68 12.52 -21.73
N GLU A 91 -6.31 11.34 -21.78
CA GLU A 91 -7.71 11.17 -22.19
C GLU A 91 -8.48 10.59 -21.01
N TRP A 92 -9.28 11.39 -20.31
CA TRP A 92 -10.01 10.90 -19.14
C TRP A 92 -11.43 11.43 -19.05
N SER A 93 -12.36 10.52 -18.73
CA SER A 93 -13.62 10.77 -18.04
C SER A 93 -13.53 10.15 -16.64
N ASP A 94 -14.02 10.83 -15.60
CA ASP A 94 -13.92 10.35 -14.21
C ASP A 94 -14.64 8.99 -13.97
N ASP A 95 -15.32 8.50 -15.00
CA ASP A 95 -16.19 7.35 -15.05
C ASP A 95 -15.63 6.17 -15.88
N GLU A 96 -14.34 6.16 -16.28
CA GLU A 96 -13.77 5.03 -17.02
C GLU A 96 -13.89 3.70 -16.23
N PRO A 97 -14.75 2.76 -16.64
CA PRO A 97 -15.12 1.62 -15.81
C PRO A 97 -13.97 0.62 -15.67
N GLU A 98 -13.04 0.59 -16.61
CA GLU A 98 -11.91 -0.34 -16.62
C GLU A 98 -10.71 0.15 -15.81
N TRP A 99 -10.70 1.40 -15.35
CA TRP A 99 -9.54 1.98 -14.68
C TRP A 99 -9.83 2.20 -13.19
N HIS A 100 -8.82 1.96 -12.37
CA HIS A 100 -8.79 2.25 -10.95
C HIS A 100 -7.80 3.38 -10.68
N LEU A 101 -8.28 4.47 -10.10
CA LEU A 101 -7.43 5.55 -9.63
C LEU A 101 -6.85 5.19 -8.26
N LYS A 102 -5.54 4.98 -8.20
CA LYS A 102 -4.80 4.91 -6.93
C LYS A 102 -4.25 6.29 -6.58
N ARG A 103 -4.57 6.75 -5.37
CA ARG A 103 -4.08 8.00 -4.75
C ARG A 103 -3.00 7.70 -3.70
N PRO A 104 -2.20 8.70 -3.28
CA PRO A 104 -1.29 8.54 -2.15
C PRO A 104 -2.01 7.98 -0.93
N TRP A 105 -1.40 6.98 -0.29
CA TRP A 105 -1.96 6.34 0.90
C TRP A 105 -1.34 6.92 2.17
N PHE A 106 -2.19 7.20 3.16
CA PHE A 106 -1.81 7.80 4.43
C PHE A 106 -1.97 6.75 5.54
N SER A 107 -0.88 6.39 6.21
CA SER A 107 -0.89 5.67 7.48
C SER A 107 -0.01 6.35 8.52
N ARG A 108 -0.50 6.51 9.75
CA ARG A 108 0.26 7.10 10.85
C ARG A 108 1.56 6.30 11.03
N ILE A 109 2.67 6.83 10.51
CA ILE A 109 3.98 6.48 11.03
C ILE A 109 4.00 7.17 12.38
N VAL A 110 3.97 6.35 13.42
CA VAL A 110 4.11 6.82 14.79
C VAL A 110 5.45 7.56 14.85
N ASP A 111 5.41 8.81 15.31
CA ASP A 111 6.55 9.69 15.68
C ASP A 111 7.10 10.76 14.69
N CYS A 112 6.43 11.11 13.58
CA CYS A 112 6.87 12.28 12.79
C CYS A 112 5.74 13.17 12.25
N PRO A 113 5.06 13.98 13.09
CA PRO A 113 3.93 14.80 12.66
C PRO A 113 4.29 15.91 11.66
N ASP A 114 5.48 16.49 11.74
CA ASP A 114 5.80 17.71 10.98
C ASP A 114 6.18 17.44 9.50
N ASP A 115 6.77 16.28 9.18
CA ASP A 115 7.20 15.92 7.81
C ASP A 115 6.35 14.81 7.16
N TYR A 116 5.25 14.42 7.80
CA TYR A 116 4.44 13.27 7.38
C TYR A 116 3.89 13.38 5.94
N PRO A 117 3.30 14.52 5.50
CA PRO A 117 2.84 14.67 4.12
C PRO A 117 3.96 14.53 3.07
N THR A 118 5.15 15.08 3.34
CA THR A 118 6.30 15.03 2.45
C THR A 118 6.85 13.61 2.31
N VAL A 119 6.88 12.85 3.40
CA VAL A 119 7.22 11.42 3.37
C VAL A 119 6.20 10.62 2.54
N VAL A 120 4.91 10.91 2.66
CA VAL A 120 3.87 10.29 1.82
C VAL A 120 4.06 10.61 0.34
N ALA A 121 4.42 11.85 0.00
CA ALA A 121 4.71 12.25 -1.37
C ALA A 121 5.91 11.49 -1.95
N GLU A 122 6.99 11.36 -1.17
CA GLU A 122 8.18 10.60 -1.56
C GLU A 122 7.86 9.12 -1.79
N TRP A 123 7.10 8.50 -0.89
CA TRP A 123 6.68 7.11 -1.02
C TRP A 123 5.80 6.87 -2.24
N PHE A 124 4.87 7.78 -2.49
CA PHE A 124 4.04 7.69 -3.68
C PHE A 124 4.87 7.90 -4.95
N ALA A 125 5.86 8.79 -4.93
CA ALA A 125 6.78 9.00 -6.04
C ALA A 125 7.61 7.75 -6.36
N ILE A 126 8.05 7.00 -5.34
CA ILE A 126 8.72 5.70 -5.52
C ILE A 126 7.79 4.72 -6.24
N GLU A 127 6.55 4.59 -5.78
CA GLU A 127 5.58 3.69 -6.41
C GLU A 127 5.32 4.08 -7.88
N VAL A 128 5.12 5.37 -8.16
CA VAL A 128 4.94 5.87 -9.53
C VAL A 128 6.16 5.53 -10.39
N GLY A 129 7.37 5.72 -9.87
CA GLY A 129 8.61 5.38 -10.56
C GLY A 129 8.73 3.89 -10.88
N MET A 130 8.33 3.02 -9.95
CA MET A 130 8.33 1.57 -10.17
C MET A 130 7.28 1.14 -11.21
N LEU A 131 6.08 1.70 -11.17
CA LEU A 131 5.02 1.43 -12.14
C LEU A 131 5.42 1.90 -13.56
N GLU A 132 6.08 3.06 -13.66
CA GLU A 132 6.63 3.54 -14.93
C GLU A 132 7.79 2.67 -15.43
N LEU A 133 8.64 2.15 -14.54
CA LEU A 133 9.67 1.19 -14.93
C LEU A 133 9.05 -0.11 -15.44
N LEU A 134 8.02 -0.61 -14.76
CA LEU A 134 7.29 -1.82 -15.17
C LEU A 134 6.66 -1.68 -16.55
N SER A 135 6.04 -0.54 -16.85
CA SER A 135 5.36 -0.31 -18.13
C SER A 135 6.31 -0.25 -19.34
N ARG A 136 7.61 -0.05 -19.11
CA ARG A 136 8.64 -0.10 -20.15
C ARG A 136 9.05 -1.52 -20.54
N HIS A 137 8.50 -2.53 -19.86
CA HIS A 137 8.75 -3.94 -20.12
C HIS A 137 7.45 -4.63 -20.62
N PRO A 138 7.53 -5.83 -21.24
CA PRO A 138 6.34 -6.55 -21.66
C PRO A 138 5.37 -6.81 -20.50
N GLN A 139 4.10 -6.50 -20.66
CA GLN A 139 3.08 -6.71 -19.62
C GLN A 139 2.93 -8.21 -19.26
N HIS A 140 2.93 -8.52 -17.96
CA HIS A 140 2.54 -9.83 -17.44
C HIS A 140 1.06 -9.84 -17.03
N PRO A 141 0.25 -10.87 -17.34
CA PRO A 141 -1.19 -10.89 -17.05
C PRO A 141 -1.52 -10.85 -15.55
N ASN A 142 -0.62 -11.32 -14.69
CA ASN A 142 -0.79 -11.39 -13.23
C ASN A 142 0.00 -10.31 -12.47
N VAL A 143 0.36 -9.23 -13.15
CA VAL A 143 0.89 -8.00 -12.56
C VAL A 143 -0.06 -6.88 -12.96
N VAL A 144 -0.43 -6.00 -12.01
CA VAL A 144 -1.37 -4.92 -12.31
C VAL A 144 -0.89 -4.06 -13.49
N LYS A 145 -1.82 -3.75 -14.39
CA LYS A 145 -1.54 -2.89 -15.54
C LYS A 145 -1.47 -1.43 -15.09
N TYR A 146 -0.44 -0.72 -15.50
CA TYR A 146 -0.31 0.73 -15.31
C TYR A 146 -0.69 1.47 -16.60
N HIS A 147 -1.56 2.46 -16.49
CA HIS A 147 -2.06 3.25 -17.61
C HIS A 147 -1.44 4.66 -17.69
N GLY A 148 -0.79 5.12 -16.62
CA GLY A 148 -0.18 6.45 -16.54
C GLY A 148 -0.54 7.22 -15.27
N CYS A 149 0.14 8.35 -15.08
CA CYS A 149 -0.15 9.31 -14.03
C CYS A 149 -1.37 10.17 -14.38
N ARG A 150 -2.16 10.47 -13.35
CA ARG A 150 -3.12 11.58 -13.37
C ARG A 150 -2.41 12.88 -12.99
N VAL A 151 -2.37 13.84 -13.90
CA VAL A 151 -1.76 15.15 -13.67
C VAL A 151 -2.85 16.22 -13.57
N ARG A 152 -2.87 16.96 -12.47
CA ARG A 152 -3.74 18.13 -12.26
C ARG A 152 -2.86 19.31 -11.83
N LYS A 153 -3.06 20.50 -12.43
CA LYS A 153 -2.25 21.70 -12.15
C LYS A 153 -0.73 21.45 -12.20
N GLY A 154 -0.26 20.64 -13.14
CA GLY A 154 1.17 20.31 -13.30
C GLY A 154 1.77 19.37 -12.25
N ARG A 155 0.95 18.77 -11.38
CA ARG A 155 1.38 17.82 -10.35
C ARG A 155 0.77 16.44 -10.54
N VAL A 156 1.52 15.41 -10.18
CA VAL A 156 1.02 14.03 -10.12
C VAL A 156 0.11 13.88 -8.90
N THR A 157 -1.16 13.59 -9.14
CA THR A 157 -2.20 13.48 -8.10
C THR A 157 -2.73 12.07 -7.91
N GLY A 158 -2.20 11.12 -8.68
CA GLY A 158 -2.64 9.74 -8.68
C GLY A 158 -2.05 8.97 -9.86
N VAL A 159 -2.27 7.66 -9.87
CA VAL A 159 -1.94 6.77 -10.98
C VAL A 159 -3.16 5.96 -11.37
N TYR A 160 -3.33 5.73 -12.67
CA TYR A 160 -4.37 4.85 -13.18
C TYR A 160 -3.81 3.44 -13.34
N LEU A 161 -4.47 2.50 -12.67
CA LEU A 161 -4.21 1.08 -12.75
C LEU A 161 -5.38 0.38 -13.44
N GLY A 162 -5.16 -0.80 -13.99
CA GLY A 162 -6.25 -1.65 -14.46
C GLY A 162 -7.18 -1.98 -13.29
N ARG A 163 -8.48 -1.77 -13.46
CA ARG A 163 -9.46 -2.17 -12.45
C ARG A 163 -9.50 -3.70 -12.38
N LEU A 164 -9.28 -4.21 -11.19
CA LEU A 164 -9.31 -5.64 -10.91
C LEU A 164 -10.64 -5.99 -10.24
N ALA A 165 -11.30 -7.03 -10.72
CA ALA A 165 -12.48 -7.59 -10.08
C ALA A 165 -12.07 -8.48 -8.89
N GLY A 166 -12.98 -8.62 -7.93
CA GLY A 166 -12.76 -9.44 -6.74
C GLY A 166 -12.10 -8.67 -5.59
N ASP A 167 -11.62 -9.44 -4.62
CA ASP A 167 -11.12 -8.95 -3.32
C ASP A 167 -9.61 -9.21 -3.23
N ASN A 168 -8.91 -8.57 -2.29
CA ASN A 168 -7.57 -9.03 -1.96
C ASN A 168 -7.62 -10.42 -1.31
N LEU A 169 -6.52 -11.17 -1.36
CA LEU A 169 -6.48 -12.57 -0.90
C LEU A 169 -6.86 -12.73 0.58
N TRP A 170 -6.57 -11.73 1.42
CA TRP A 170 -7.01 -11.75 2.82
C TRP A 170 -8.54 -11.68 2.92
N GLU A 171 -9.15 -10.67 2.31
CA GLU A 171 -10.60 -10.49 2.29
C GLU A 171 -11.32 -11.69 1.66
N HIS A 172 -10.75 -12.22 0.56
CA HIS A 172 -11.25 -13.41 -0.12
C HIS A 172 -11.39 -14.59 0.84
N VAL A 173 -10.34 -14.87 1.60
CA VAL A 173 -10.31 -15.96 2.57
C VAL A 173 -11.19 -15.68 3.80
N CYS A 174 -11.22 -14.43 4.29
CA CYS A 174 -12.13 -14.03 5.37
C CYS A 174 -13.61 -14.21 5.01
N ALA A 175 -13.95 -14.05 3.74
CA ALA A 175 -15.29 -14.32 3.23
C ALA A 175 -15.60 -15.83 3.13
N GLY A 176 -14.68 -16.71 3.58
CA GLY A 176 -14.82 -18.17 3.53
C GLY A 176 -14.59 -18.75 2.14
N LYS A 177 -14.07 -17.97 1.18
CA LYS A 177 -13.75 -18.45 -0.16
C LYS A 177 -12.37 -19.10 -0.15
N THR A 178 -12.16 -20.07 -1.04
CA THR A 178 -10.91 -20.82 -1.17
C THR A 178 -10.30 -20.62 -2.55
N VAL A 179 -8.98 -20.78 -2.63
CA VAL A 179 -8.24 -20.81 -3.89
C VAL A 179 -7.70 -22.22 -4.12
N ASP A 180 -7.57 -22.62 -5.38
CA ASP A 180 -6.82 -23.84 -5.72
C ASP A 180 -5.33 -23.55 -5.55
N LYS A 181 -4.77 -24.05 -4.43
CA LYS A 181 -3.48 -23.64 -3.90
C LYS A 181 -2.33 -23.77 -4.91
N GLU A 182 -2.18 -24.92 -5.55
CA GLU A 182 -1.01 -25.16 -6.42
C GLU A 182 -1.08 -24.35 -7.73
N PRO A 183 -2.20 -24.32 -8.47
CA PRO A 183 -2.35 -23.43 -9.61
C PRO A 183 -2.19 -21.95 -9.24
N PHE A 184 -2.78 -21.52 -8.12
CA PHE A 184 -2.67 -20.14 -7.65
C PHE A 184 -1.22 -19.74 -7.41
N LEU A 185 -0.47 -20.55 -6.66
CA LEU A 185 0.95 -20.28 -6.37
C LEU A 185 1.82 -20.36 -7.63
N THR A 186 1.51 -21.25 -8.57
CA THR A 186 2.23 -21.35 -9.85
C THR A 186 2.07 -20.07 -10.68
N VAL A 187 0.84 -19.54 -10.77
CA VAL A 187 0.55 -18.30 -11.49
C VAL A 187 1.22 -17.10 -10.81
N LEU A 188 1.17 -17.04 -9.48
CA LEU A 188 1.84 -15.99 -8.71
C LEU A 188 3.36 -16.04 -8.87
N GLU A 189 3.95 -17.23 -8.85
CA GLU A 189 5.39 -17.43 -9.08
C GLU A 189 5.81 -16.96 -10.48
N SER A 190 4.97 -17.15 -11.51
CA SER A 190 5.22 -16.61 -12.85
C SER A 190 5.30 -15.07 -12.85
N ALA A 191 4.40 -14.40 -12.11
CA ALA A 191 4.44 -12.95 -11.96
C ALA A 191 5.73 -12.48 -11.25
N ILE A 192 6.13 -13.16 -10.17
CA ILE A 192 7.35 -12.85 -9.42
C ILE A 192 8.59 -13.04 -10.29
N ARG A 193 8.68 -14.15 -11.03
CA ARG A 193 9.76 -14.40 -11.97
C ARG A 193 9.83 -13.33 -13.06
N HIS A 194 8.69 -12.87 -13.56
CA HIS A 194 8.66 -11.78 -14.53
C HIS A 194 9.31 -10.51 -13.96
N LEU A 195 8.97 -10.12 -12.71
CA LEU A 195 9.63 -8.99 -12.04
C LEU A 195 11.15 -9.19 -11.94
N HIS A 196 11.57 -10.38 -11.53
CA HIS A 196 12.99 -10.68 -11.27
C HIS A 196 13.83 -10.76 -12.55
N ASP A 197 13.34 -11.47 -13.56
CA ASP A 197 14.12 -11.88 -14.73
C ASP A 197 13.95 -10.93 -15.92
N VAL A 198 12.78 -10.29 -16.05
CA VAL A 198 12.49 -9.42 -17.19
C VAL A 198 12.69 -7.95 -16.83
N VAL A 199 12.26 -7.55 -15.62
CA VAL A 199 12.29 -6.14 -15.19
C VAL A 199 13.53 -5.82 -14.35
N GLY A 200 14.03 -6.78 -13.58
CA GLY A 200 15.20 -6.61 -12.71
C GLY A 200 14.89 -5.98 -11.35
N ILE A 201 13.64 -6.07 -10.89
CA ILE A 201 13.19 -5.59 -9.57
C ILE A 201 12.73 -6.75 -8.70
N ALA A 202 12.68 -6.56 -7.38
CA ALA A 202 11.91 -7.41 -6.48
C ALA A 202 10.75 -6.60 -5.88
N HIS A 203 9.66 -7.29 -5.54
CA HIS A 203 8.46 -6.67 -5.00
C HIS A 203 8.66 -6.21 -3.55
N ASN A 204 9.37 -7.02 -2.76
CA ASN A 204 9.74 -6.87 -1.35
C ASN A 204 8.58 -6.82 -0.34
N ASP A 205 7.32 -6.78 -0.79
CA ASP A 205 6.14 -6.74 0.09
C ASP A 205 5.03 -7.70 -0.37
N ILE A 206 5.40 -8.94 -0.73
CA ILE A 206 4.42 -9.97 -1.13
C ILE A 206 3.67 -10.45 0.12
N GLN A 207 2.37 -10.20 0.15
CA GLN A 207 1.47 -10.58 1.25
C GLN A 207 0.03 -10.67 0.76
N PRO A 208 -0.90 -11.31 1.51
CA PRO A 208 -2.29 -11.46 1.10
C PRO A 208 -3.00 -10.15 0.72
N PHE A 209 -2.67 -9.02 1.36
CA PHE A 209 -3.27 -7.73 1.02
C PHE A 209 -2.82 -7.17 -0.35
N ASN A 210 -1.67 -7.60 -0.84
CA ASN A 210 -1.07 -7.12 -2.09
C ASN A 210 -1.31 -8.08 -3.26
N ILE A 211 -2.25 -9.03 -3.10
CA ILE A 211 -2.64 -9.98 -4.14
C ILE A 211 -4.14 -9.90 -4.32
N MET A 212 -4.59 -9.41 -5.48
CA MET A 212 -6.01 -9.45 -5.86
C MET A 212 -6.37 -10.84 -6.39
N VAL A 213 -7.56 -11.32 -6.06
CA VAL A 213 -8.08 -12.61 -6.51
C VAL A 213 -9.32 -12.37 -7.37
N SER A 214 -9.23 -12.70 -8.65
CA SER A 214 -10.37 -12.58 -9.57
C SER A 214 -11.49 -13.56 -9.21
N PRO A 215 -12.72 -13.38 -9.75
CA PRO A 215 -13.80 -14.35 -9.58
C PRO A 215 -13.45 -15.78 -10.01
N GLU A 216 -12.52 -15.92 -10.96
CA GLU A 216 -11.98 -17.19 -11.45
C GLU A 216 -10.87 -17.77 -10.57
N GLY A 217 -10.52 -17.12 -9.46
CA GLY A 217 -9.47 -17.56 -8.54
C GLY A 217 -8.06 -17.25 -9.02
N ILE A 218 -7.89 -16.33 -9.98
CA ILE A 218 -6.58 -16.01 -10.58
C ILE A 218 -5.93 -14.85 -9.80
N PRO A 219 -4.66 -15.00 -9.33
CA PRO A 219 -3.98 -13.95 -8.61
C PRO A 219 -3.49 -12.83 -9.53
N THR A 220 -3.49 -11.59 -9.04
CA THR A 220 -2.79 -10.46 -9.64
C THR A 220 -2.04 -9.69 -8.56
N LEU A 221 -0.73 -9.49 -8.76
CA LEU A 221 0.12 -8.74 -7.84
C LEU A 221 -0.10 -7.23 -8.00
N ILE A 222 -0.28 -6.54 -6.88
CA ILE A 222 -0.53 -5.09 -6.78
C ILE A 222 0.41 -4.44 -5.75
N ASP A 223 0.41 -3.11 -5.70
CA ASP A 223 1.14 -2.27 -4.73
C ASP A 223 2.67 -2.36 -4.78
N PHE A 224 3.25 -1.55 -5.66
CA PHE A 224 4.69 -1.53 -5.93
C PHE A 224 5.45 -0.49 -5.10
N GLY A 225 4.83 0.06 -4.05
CA GLY A 225 5.44 1.11 -3.23
C GLY A 225 6.61 0.66 -2.35
N SER A 226 6.86 -0.65 -2.25
CA SER A 226 8.04 -1.23 -1.58
C SER A 226 9.01 -1.90 -2.57
N SER A 227 8.65 -1.92 -3.85
CA SER A 227 9.48 -2.53 -4.89
C SER A 227 10.73 -1.71 -5.13
N GLU A 228 11.80 -2.39 -5.52
CA GLU A 228 13.11 -1.77 -5.74
C GLU A 228 13.94 -2.63 -6.69
N LEU A 229 14.93 -2.01 -7.36
CA LEU A 229 15.92 -2.74 -8.15
C LEU A 229 16.68 -3.72 -7.25
N ILE A 230 16.87 -4.93 -7.74
CA ILE A 230 17.60 -5.95 -7.00
C ILE A 230 19.03 -5.46 -6.72
N GLY A 231 19.43 -5.49 -5.45
CA GLY A 231 20.72 -5.00 -4.97
C GLY A 231 20.70 -3.58 -4.40
N ASN A 232 19.65 -2.80 -4.63
CA ASN A 232 19.50 -1.48 -4.03
C ASN A 232 18.94 -1.56 -2.60
N LYS A 233 19.18 -0.50 -1.83
CA LYS A 233 18.55 -0.32 -0.51
C LYS A 233 17.06 -0.04 -0.69
N ILE A 234 16.23 -0.73 0.07
CA ILE A 234 14.78 -0.49 0.08
C ILE A 234 14.54 0.81 0.85
N SER A 235 14.04 1.81 0.14
CA SER A 235 13.69 3.14 0.66
C SER A 235 12.48 3.10 1.60
N ARG A 236 11.56 2.17 1.37
CA ARG A 236 10.39 1.91 2.21
C ARG A 236 10.56 0.63 3.01
N CYS A 237 11.15 0.74 4.18
CA CYS A 237 10.92 -0.29 5.19
C CYS A 237 9.61 0.08 5.90
N ARG A 238 8.50 -0.59 5.56
CA ARG A 238 7.63 -1.00 6.67
C ARG A 238 8.55 -1.90 7.50
N VAL A 239 9.22 -1.34 8.51
CA VAL A 239 10.21 -2.04 9.36
C VAL A 239 9.62 -3.31 9.98
N TYR A 240 8.31 -3.52 9.82
CA TYR A 240 7.57 -4.66 10.29
C TYR A 240 6.46 -5.08 9.31
N SER A 241 6.69 -5.23 7.99
CA SER A 241 5.79 -6.09 7.20
C SER A 241 6.13 -7.54 7.52
N THR A 242 5.34 -8.12 8.41
CA THR A 242 5.62 -9.36 9.16
C THR A 242 5.52 -10.63 8.30
N TRP A 243 5.60 -10.45 6.98
CA TRP A 243 5.72 -11.49 5.97
C TRP A 243 7.16 -11.73 5.54
N GLY A 244 8.08 -10.76 5.56
CA GLY A 244 9.42 -10.93 5.00
C GLY A 244 10.53 -10.73 6.04
N GLU A 245 11.07 -11.85 6.54
CA GLU A 245 12.17 -11.96 7.54
C GLU A 245 11.94 -11.19 8.84
N ASP A 246 11.86 -11.91 9.96
CA ASP A 246 11.90 -11.28 11.28
C ASP A 246 13.26 -10.56 11.41
N PRO A 247 13.32 -9.33 11.94
CA PRO A 247 14.60 -8.76 12.29
C PRO A 247 15.30 -9.74 13.26
N PRO A 248 16.60 -9.99 13.09
CA PRO A 248 17.35 -10.78 14.08
C PRO A 248 17.14 -10.16 15.45
N ASP A 249 17.12 -10.98 16.51
CA ASP A 249 16.88 -10.61 17.91
C ASP A 249 17.74 -9.42 18.38
N MET A 250 17.37 -8.21 17.96
CA MET A 250 18.01 -6.95 18.24
C MET A 250 16.98 -6.05 18.91
N GLU A 251 17.43 -5.30 19.91
CA GLU A 251 16.59 -4.30 20.56
C GLU A 251 15.99 -3.37 19.50
N MET A 252 14.66 -3.23 19.56
CA MET A 252 13.81 -2.63 18.52
C MET A 252 14.25 -1.21 18.13
N GLU A 253 14.87 -0.47 19.05
CA GLU A 253 15.40 0.88 18.81
C GLU A 253 16.71 0.89 17.99
N ALA A 254 17.52 -0.17 18.05
CA ALA A 254 18.72 -0.31 17.22
C ALA A 254 18.41 -0.85 15.80
N ALA A 255 17.37 -1.68 15.68
CA ALA A 255 16.90 -2.22 14.40
C ALA A 255 16.26 -1.15 13.49
N ASP A 256 15.49 -0.21 14.06
CA ASP A 256 14.82 0.89 13.34
C ASP A 256 15.80 1.87 12.67
N MET A 257 17.00 2.07 13.22
CA MET A 257 17.98 3.03 12.70
C MET A 257 19.11 2.42 11.85
N ALA A 258 19.42 1.13 12.01
CA ALA A 258 20.63 0.53 11.44
C ALA A 258 20.40 -0.53 10.34
N TRP A 259 19.21 -1.14 10.26
CA TRP A 259 18.93 -2.16 9.25
C TRP A 259 18.10 -1.59 8.09
N THR A 260 18.78 -1.11 7.05
CA THR A 260 18.11 -0.85 5.77
C THR A 260 18.14 -2.13 4.94
N PRO A 261 17.02 -2.83 4.74
CA PRO A 261 17.03 -4.05 3.95
C PRO A 261 17.43 -3.75 2.50
N VAL A 262 18.13 -4.69 1.89
CA VAL A 262 18.47 -4.67 0.47
C VAL A 262 17.39 -5.44 -0.27
N SER A 263 16.97 -4.93 -1.42
CA SER A 263 16.04 -5.62 -2.30
C SER A 263 16.70 -6.85 -2.91
N THR A 264 16.07 -8.01 -2.77
CA THR A 264 16.60 -9.27 -3.28
C THR A 264 15.48 -10.19 -3.76
N ARG A 265 15.84 -11.09 -4.69
CA ARG A 265 14.97 -12.18 -5.13
C ARG A 265 14.57 -13.09 -3.96
N SER A 266 15.48 -13.33 -3.02
CA SER A 266 15.25 -14.24 -1.90
C SER A 266 14.15 -13.76 -0.96
N ARG A 267 13.97 -12.45 -0.79
CA ARG A 267 12.89 -11.88 0.03
C ARG A 267 11.51 -12.23 -0.52
N ASP A 268 11.32 -12.06 -1.83
CA ASP A 268 10.08 -12.43 -2.50
C ASP A 268 9.81 -13.94 -2.45
N LEU A 269 10.84 -14.77 -2.63
CA LEU A 269 10.71 -16.22 -2.54
C LEU A 269 10.40 -16.70 -1.11
N ALA A 270 10.99 -16.06 -0.09
CA ALA A 270 10.68 -16.32 1.31
C ALA A 270 9.22 -15.95 1.63
N ALA A 271 8.73 -14.82 1.12
CA ALA A 271 7.34 -14.40 1.25
C ALA A 271 6.37 -15.36 0.53
N LEU A 272 6.70 -15.81 -0.68
CA LEU A 272 5.92 -16.82 -1.42
C LEU A 272 5.83 -18.15 -0.65
N ASN A 273 6.93 -18.61 -0.05
CA ASN A 273 6.95 -19.82 0.78
C ASN A 273 6.10 -19.68 2.04
N LYS A 274 6.14 -18.51 2.69
CA LYS A 274 5.25 -18.22 3.83
C LYS A 274 3.79 -18.20 3.40
N LEU A 275 3.48 -17.62 2.24
CA LEU A 275 2.13 -17.61 1.69
C LEU A 275 1.63 -19.04 1.41
N ARG A 276 2.50 -19.90 0.87
CA ARG A 276 2.21 -21.32 0.64
C ARG A 276 1.79 -22.03 1.92
N THR A 277 2.50 -21.82 3.03
CA THR A 277 2.12 -22.39 4.34
C THR A 277 0.87 -21.74 4.90
N TRP A 278 0.71 -20.43 4.74
CA TRP A 278 -0.45 -19.69 5.24
C TRP A 278 -1.76 -20.13 4.59
N LEU A 279 -1.76 -20.47 3.30
CA LEU A 279 -2.94 -20.97 2.59
C LEU A 279 -3.51 -22.28 3.19
N ASP A 280 -2.72 -23.07 3.93
CA ASP A 280 -3.20 -24.29 4.59
C ASP A 280 -4.02 -24.00 5.85
N ASN A 281 -3.70 -22.90 6.55
CA ASN A 281 -4.40 -22.47 7.74
C ASN A 281 -4.36 -20.94 7.85
N PRO A 282 -5.25 -20.26 7.11
CA PRO A 282 -5.25 -18.80 7.06
C PRO A 282 -5.58 -18.18 8.41
N VAL A 283 -4.64 -17.44 8.96
CA VAL A 283 -4.82 -16.57 10.14
C VAL A 283 -4.63 -15.12 9.73
N HIS A 284 -5.13 -14.17 10.51
CA HIS A 284 -4.89 -12.78 10.15
C HIS A 284 -3.37 -12.51 10.10
N PRO A 285 -2.89 -11.89 9.02
CA PRO A 285 -1.45 -11.81 8.77
C PRO A 285 -0.62 -11.14 9.87
N TRP A 286 -1.30 -10.37 10.72
CA TRP A 286 -0.72 -9.61 11.81
C TRP A 286 -0.99 -10.25 13.19
N ASP A 287 -1.66 -11.39 13.27
CA ASP A 287 -2.07 -12.01 14.55
C ASP A 287 -0.93 -12.70 15.31
N ARG A 288 0.27 -12.81 14.73
CA ARG A 288 1.47 -13.29 15.46
C ARG A 288 1.90 -12.36 16.60
N PHE A 289 1.37 -11.14 16.70
CA PHE A 289 1.63 -10.20 17.80
C PHE A 289 0.60 -10.28 18.92
N HIS A 290 -0.43 -11.11 18.77
CA HIS A 290 -1.31 -11.47 19.86
C HIS A 290 -0.83 -12.81 20.42
N VAL A 291 0.15 -12.73 21.31
CA VAL A 291 0.33 -13.78 22.33
C VAL A 291 -1.05 -13.94 22.96
N LYS A 292 -1.72 -15.06 22.67
CA LYS A 292 -2.85 -15.49 23.51
C LYS A 292 -2.33 -15.41 24.94
N PRO A 293 -2.99 -14.72 25.88
CA PRO A 293 -2.71 -14.94 27.29
C PRO A 293 -2.70 -16.45 27.45
N SER A 294 -1.56 -17.00 27.88
CA SER A 294 -1.44 -18.42 28.14
C SER A 294 -2.66 -18.83 28.93
N ASP A 295 -3.36 -19.86 28.48
CA ASP A 295 -4.23 -20.67 29.32
C ASP A 295 -3.34 -21.19 30.47
N ALA A 296 -3.15 -20.34 31.48
CA ALA A 296 -2.68 -20.75 32.78
C ALA A 296 -3.88 -21.45 33.41
N GLU A 297 -3.79 -22.77 33.37
CA GLU A 297 -4.66 -23.69 34.09
C GLU A 297 -4.91 -23.20 35.52
N VAL A 298 -6.16 -23.44 35.94
CA VAL A 298 -6.76 -23.31 37.28
C VAL A 298 -5.79 -23.39 38.46
#